data_AF-A0A5F9C685-F1
#
_entry.id   AF-A0A5F9C685-F1
#
_cell.length_a   1.000
_cell.length_b   1.000
_cell.length_c   1.000
_cell.angle_alpha   90.00
_cell.angle_beta   90.00
_cell.angle_gamma   90.00
#
_symmetry.space_group_name_H-M   'P 1'
#
loop_
_entity.id
_entity.type
_entity.pdbx_description
1 polymer ?
#
loop_
_entity_poly.entity_id
_entity_poly.type
_entity_poly.pdbx_seq_one_letter_code
_entity_poly.pdbx_strand_id
1 'polypeptide(L)'
;MGTARKSTSGKAPRKQLATKAAHKSAPSTGGVKKPHCYRPGTVALCEIRRYQKSKELLIRKLPFQRLVSFSKKNFFSSSCYW
;
A
#
# COMPACT_ATOMS: atom_id res chain seq x y z
N MET A 1 -35.90 21.03 31.86
CA MET A 1 -35.79 19.57 31.92
C MET A 1 -34.48 19.16 31.25
N GLY A 2 -33.39 19.05 32.02
CA GLY A 2 -32.07 18.71 31.49
C GLY A 2 -31.77 17.23 31.67
N THR A 3 -31.33 16.55 30.60
CA THR A 3 -30.76 15.20 30.70
C THR A 3 -29.27 15.27 30.42
N ALA A 4 -28.48 15.10 31.48
CA ALA A 4 -27.02 15.14 31.43
C ALA A 4 -26.44 14.01 30.57
N ARG A 5 -25.35 14.30 29.87
CA ARG A 5 -24.59 13.38 29.02
C ARG A 5 -23.43 12.74 29.80
N LYS A 6 -23.31 11.41 29.65
CA LYS A 6 -22.12 10.54 29.65
C LYS A 6 -21.11 10.68 30.81
N SER A 7 -21.11 9.67 31.70
CA SER A 7 -19.96 9.36 32.56
C SER A 7 -18.97 8.44 31.84
N THR A 8 -17.75 8.92 31.68
CA THR A 8 -16.62 8.13 31.18
C THR A 8 -16.01 7.41 32.39
N SER A 9 -16.31 6.12 32.57
CA SER A 9 -15.61 5.31 33.58
C SER A 9 -14.16 5.12 33.12
N GLY A 10 -13.24 5.85 33.73
CA GLY A 10 -11.80 5.72 33.50
C GLY A 10 -11.34 4.29 33.79
N LYS A 11 -10.73 3.64 32.80
CA LYS A 11 -10.07 2.34 32.97
C LYS A 11 -8.78 2.57 33.78
N ALA A 12 -8.67 1.94 34.94
CA ALA A 12 -7.46 1.93 35.75
C ALA A 12 -6.27 1.29 34.98
N PRO A 13 -5.01 1.73 35.22
CA PRO A 13 -3.84 1.14 34.58
C PRO A 13 -3.60 -0.27 35.14
N ARG A 14 -3.97 -1.29 34.36
CA ARG A 14 -3.73 -2.70 34.70
C ARG A 14 -2.24 -3.02 34.55
N LYS A 15 -1.63 -3.55 35.61
CA LYS A 15 -0.25 -4.09 35.61
C LYS A 15 -0.01 -5.00 34.39
N GLN A 16 1.09 -4.77 33.68
CA GLN A 16 1.52 -5.59 32.54
C GLN A 16 1.99 -6.95 33.03
N LEU A 17 1.11 -7.94 32.94
CA LEU A 17 1.51 -9.34 32.82
C LEU A 17 1.70 -9.60 31.32
N ALA A 18 2.90 -10.05 30.94
CA ALA A 18 3.25 -10.36 29.57
C ALA A 18 2.27 -11.41 29.02
N THR A 19 1.28 -10.93 28.29
CA THR A 19 0.31 -11.75 27.58
C THR A 19 0.92 -12.06 26.23
N LYS A 20 1.42 -13.29 26.09
CA LYS A 20 1.78 -13.88 24.81
C LYS A 20 0.58 -13.70 23.87
N ALA A 21 0.72 -12.84 22.87
CA ALA A 21 -0.34 -12.56 21.93
C ALA A 21 -0.62 -13.85 21.14
N ALA A 22 -1.70 -14.55 21.50
CA ALA A 22 -2.29 -15.52 20.61
C ALA A 22 -2.81 -14.74 19.40
N HIS A 23 -2.02 -14.71 18.32
CA HIS A 23 -2.52 -14.26 17.03
C HIS A 23 -3.74 -15.11 16.69
N LYS A 24 -4.84 -14.45 16.32
CA LYS A 24 -6.11 -15.09 15.95
C LYS A 24 -5.87 -16.09 14.82
N SER A 25 -5.70 -17.36 15.15
CA SER A 25 -5.59 -18.46 14.19
C SER A 25 -6.74 -19.42 14.40
N ALA A 26 -7.90 -19.04 13.83
CA ALA A 26 -8.92 -19.91 13.25
C ALA A 26 -10.14 -19.03 12.93
N PRO A 27 -10.63 -18.95 11.69
CA PRO A 27 -11.96 -18.42 11.45
C PRO A 27 -12.97 -19.35 12.15
N SER A 28 -13.71 -18.83 13.13
CA SER A 28 -14.93 -19.48 13.63
C SER A 28 -15.82 -19.81 12.42
N THR A 29 -16.41 -21.00 12.39
CA THR A 29 -17.14 -21.64 11.28
C THR A 29 -18.44 -20.90 10.86
N GLY A 30 -18.42 -19.58 10.80
CA GLY A 30 -19.41 -18.73 10.15
C GLY A 30 -18.79 -18.08 8.92
N GLY A 31 -19.52 -18.08 7.80
CA GLY A 31 -19.04 -17.72 6.46
C GLY A 31 -18.04 -16.57 6.44
N VAL A 32 -16.90 -16.81 5.79
CA VAL A 32 -15.80 -15.83 5.63
C VAL A 32 -16.39 -14.52 5.11
N LYS A 33 -16.31 -13.46 5.94
CA LYS A 33 -16.70 -12.11 5.52
C LYS A 33 -15.94 -11.80 4.23
N LYS A 34 -16.68 -11.48 3.17
CA LYS A 34 -16.10 -11.12 1.87
C LYS A 34 -14.98 -10.10 2.10
N PRO A 35 -13.78 -10.30 1.52
CA PRO A 35 -12.72 -9.31 1.57
C PRO A 35 -13.26 -7.96 1.15
N HIS A 36 -12.87 -6.90 1.87
CA HIS A 36 -13.32 -5.56 1.54
C HIS A 36 -12.72 -5.16 0.18
N CYS A 37 -13.57 -5.10 -0.84
CA CYS A 37 -13.21 -4.60 -2.15
C CYS A 37 -13.56 -3.10 -2.23
N TYR A 38 -12.59 -2.29 -2.64
CA TYR A 38 -12.84 -0.89 -2.96
C TYR A 38 -13.73 -0.75 -4.19
N ARG A 39 -14.49 0.34 -4.28
CA ARG A 39 -15.28 0.64 -5.48
C ARG A 39 -14.33 0.84 -6.68
N PRO A 40 -14.73 0.43 -7.89
CA PRO A 40 -13.94 0.73 -9.08
C PRO A 40 -13.65 2.24 -9.14
N GLY A 41 -12.42 2.59 -9.51
CA GLY A 41 -11.96 3.98 -9.53
C GLY A 41 -11.42 4.52 -8.20
N THR A 42 -11.76 3.94 -7.04
CA THR A 42 -11.23 4.43 -5.74
C THR A 42 -9.71 4.28 -5.67
N VAL A 43 -9.17 3.10 -6.01
CA VAL A 43 -7.72 2.86 -5.99
C VAL A 43 -7.02 3.69 -7.06
N ALA A 44 -7.59 3.79 -8.26
CA ALA A 44 -7.04 4.60 -9.35
C ALA A 44 -6.90 6.08 -8.97
N LEU A 45 -7.92 6.68 -8.34
CA LEU A 45 -7.85 8.07 -7.87
C LEU A 45 -6.82 8.24 -6.75
N CYS A 46 -6.67 7.27 -5.85
CA CYS A 46 -5.61 7.28 -4.83
C CYS A 46 -4.20 7.23 -5.46
N GLU A 47 -4.00 6.40 -6.48
CA GLU A 47 -2.73 6.26 -7.20
C GLU A 47 -2.38 7.52 -7.99
N ILE A 48 -3.33 8.12 -8.71
CA ILE A 48 -3.12 9.39 -9.43
C ILE A 48 -2.66 10.48 -8.47
N ARG A 49 -3.35 10.64 -7.33
CA ARG A 49 -2.97 11.63 -6.31
C ARG A 49 -1.59 11.35 -5.72
N ARG A 50 -1.23 10.08 -5.51
CA ARG A 50 0.09 9.69 -5.00
C ARG A 50 1.19 10.09 -5.98
N TYR A 51 1.06 9.71 -7.26
CA TYR A 51 2.09 9.96 -8.28
C TYR A 51 2.20 11.41 -8.73
N GLN A 52 1.15 12.21 -8.56
CA GLN A 52 1.24 13.66 -8.77
C GLN A 52 1.92 14.38 -7.60
N LYS A 53 1.87 13.79 -6.39
CA LYS A 53 2.49 14.36 -5.18
C LYS A 53 3.99 14.03 -5.09
N SER A 54 4.38 12.80 -5.42
CA SER A 54 5.77 12.38 -5.48
C SER A 54 6.35 12.53 -6.89
N LYS A 55 7.68 12.50 -7.02
CA LYS A 55 8.38 12.49 -8.33
C LYS A 55 9.28 11.27 -8.49
N GLU A 56 8.88 10.15 -7.88
CA GLU A 56 9.64 8.91 -7.99
C GLU A 56 9.51 8.30 -9.39
N LEU A 57 10.55 7.59 -9.83
CA LEU A 57 10.54 6.92 -11.13
C LEU A 57 9.54 5.76 -11.12
N LEU A 58 8.55 5.81 -12.00
CA LEU A 58 7.55 4.74 -12.14
C LEU A 58 8.14 3.46 -12.73
N ILE A 59 9.24 3.58 -13.48
CA ILE A 59 9.94 2.48 -14.13
C ILE A 59 11.23 2.19 -13.34
N ARG A 60 11.51 0.91 -13.10
CA ARG A 60 12.74 0.46 -12.43
C ARG A 60 13.98 0.89 -13.23
N LYS A 61 15.01 1.36 -12.53
CA LYS A 61 16.23 1.91 -13.15
C LYS A 61 16.98 0.92 -14.05
N LEU A 62 17.23 -0.30 -13.57
CA LEU A 62 18.05 -1.29 -14.30
C LEU A 62 17.50 -1.73 -15.66
N PRO A 63 16.21 -2.14 -15.79
CA PRO A 63 15.67 -2.49 -17.11
C PRO A 63 15.63 -1.30 -18.07
N PHE A 64 15.35 -0.09 -17.58
CA PHE A 64 15.37 1.12 -18.40
C PHE A 64 16.78 1.44 -18.89
N GLN A 65 17.79 1.32 -18.03
CA GLN A 65 19.20 1.53 -18.40
C GLN A 65 19.67 0.53 -19.45
N ARG A 66 19.30 -0.75 -19.32
CA ARG A 66 19.61 -1.78 -20.32
C ARG A 66 18.98 -1.45 -21.67
N LEU A 67 17.73 -1.02 -21.68
CA LEU A 67 17.02 -0.60 -22.89
C LEU A 67 17.72 0.57 -23.59
N VAL A 68 18.10 1.61 -22.83
CA VAL A 68 18.80 2.79 -23.37
C VAL A 68 20.16 2.39 -23.95
N SER A 69 20.93 1.54 -23.27
CA SER A 69 22.23 1.06 -23.77
C SER A 69 22.08 0.18 -25.02
N PHE A 70 21.05 -0.66 -25.07
CA PHE A 70 20.73 -1.47 -26.24
C PHE A 70 20.38 -0.60 -27.45
N SER A 71 19.49 0.38 -27.29
CA SER A 71 19.11 1.28 -28.39
C SER A 71 20.32 2.06 -28.94
N LYS A 72 21.18 2.58 -28.05
CA LYS A 72 22.43 3.26 -28.45
C LYS A 72 23.34 2.36 -29.29
N LYS A 73 23.60 1.12 -28.84
CA LYS A 73 24.44 0.17 -29.57
C LYS A 73 23.91 -0.11 -30.98
N ASN A 74 22.59 -0.30 -31.12
CA ASN A 74 21.98 -0.53 -32.42
C ASN A 74 22.18 0.69 -33.33
N PHE A 75 21.90 1.90 -32.85
CA PHE A 75 22.06 3.13 -33.64
C PHE A 75 23.51 3.36 -34.10
N PHE A 76 24.48 3.17 -33.20
CA PHE A 76 25.90 3.35 -33.55
C PHE A 76 26.46 2.23 -34.43
N SER A 77 25.93 1.01 -34.36
CA SER A 77 26.31 -0.07 -35.26
C SER A 77 25.76 0.12 -36.68
N SER A 78 24.58 0.74 -36.83
CA SER A 78 23.95 0.99 -38.13
C SER A 78 24.44 2.27 -38.83
N SER A 79 25.02 3.21 -38.07
CA SER A 79 25.56 4.46 -38.61
C SER A 79 27.01 4.37 -39.09
N CYS A 80 27.68 3.23 -38.90
CA CYS A 80 29.04 2.97 -39.37
C CYS A 80 29.01 2.03 -40.59
N TYR A 81 28.22 2.40 -41.59
CA TYR A 81 28.28 1.85 -42.95
C TYR A 81 28.01 2.98 -43.93
N TRP A 82 28.88 3.99 -43.91
CA TRP A 82 29.23 4.92 -45.01
C TRP A 82 30.60 5.52 -44.67
#